data_AF-A0A0C3EW47-F1
#
_entry.id   AF-A0A0C3EW47-F1
#
_cell.length_a   1.000
_cell.length_b   1.000
_cell.length_c   1.000
_cell.angle_alpha   90.00
_cell.angle_beta   90.00
_cell.angle_gamma   90.00
#
_symmetry.space_group_name_H-M   'P 1'
#
loop_
_entity.id
_entity.type
_entity.pdbx_description
1 polymer ?
#
loop_
_entity_poly.entity_id
_entity_poly.type
_entity_poly.pdbx_seq_one_letter_code
_entity_poly.pdbx_strand_id
1 'polypeptide(L)'
;LLLWISGSLTPQEIRDKIMDVNSDFQKKMVEYLESLCAGEFLTGQKSDVSEKVHSASEMSDYHDPTFTLPKPPPPPCNDKCIKCSCAEKHTSWWQEFKDTVDDLLLRSNQHVHTFDESGNNTSYCANSKGECKHRFPRDTYEQTLVDPKTGALNLKKGEAWMNTITPMLTYLL
;
A
#
# COMPACT_ATOMS: atom_id res chain seq x y z
N LEU A 1 6.23 -6.26 36.65
CA LEU A 1 6.37 -7.31 35.61
C LEU A 1 6.66 -6.62 34.28
N LEU A 2 7.94 -6.46 33.94
CA LEU A 2 8.44 -5.73 32.77
C LEU A 2 9.24 -6.69 31.86
N LEU A 3 8.61 -7.81 31.47
CA LEU A 3 9.25 -8.85 30.65
C LEU A 3 9.77 -8.31 29.31
N TRP A 4 9.08 -7.29 28.78
CA TRP A 4 9.44 -6.51 27.59
C TRP A 4 10.83 -5.86 27.69
N ILE A 5 11.25 -5.42 28.89
CA ILE A 5 12.51 -4.69 29.09
C ILE A 5 13.71 -5.63 29.20
N SER A 6 13.52 -6.84 29.75
CA SER A 6 14.61 -7.79 29.97
C SER A 6 15.18 -8.39 28.68
N GLY A 7 14.49 -8.20 27.54
CA GLY A 7 14.95 -8.59 26.21
C GLY A 7 14.90 -7.45 25.19
N SER A 8 14.60 -6.22 25.60
CA SER A 8 14.59 -5.07 24.69
C SER A 8 16.00 -4.54 24.49
N LEU A 9 16.34 -4.28 23.24
CA LEU A 9 17.50 -3.50 22.88
C LEU A 9 17.40 -2.09 23.49
N THR A 10 18.51 -1.56 23.97
CA THR A 10 18.63 -0.16 24.33
C THR A 10 18.45 0.73 23.10
N PRO A 11 18.05 2.01 23.26
CA PRO A 11 17.95 2.93 22.12
C PRO A 11 19.23 3.04 21.29
N GLN A 12 20.41 2.92 21.93
CA GLN A 12 21.68 2.93 21.23
C GLN A 12 21.89 1.66 20.40
N GLU A 13 21.61 0.48 20.94
CA GLU A 13 21.71 -0.78 20.20
C GLU A 13 20.71 -0.83 19.02
N ILE A 14 19.50 -0.28 19.19
CA ILE A 14 18.54 -0.13 18.10
C ILE A 14 19.12 0.79 17.02
N ARG A 15 19.65 1.95 17.41
CA ARG A 15 20.28 2.89 16.47
C ARG A 15 21.41 2.22 15.71
N ASP A 16 22.33 1.55 16.41
CA ASP A 16 23.49 0.90 15.78
C ASP A 16 23.04 -0.18 14.77
N LYS A 17 22.01 -0.98 15.14
CA LYS A 17 21.42 -1.99 14.26
C LYS A 17 20.64 -1.41 13.08
N ILE A 18 20.04 -0.23 13.22
CA ILE A 18 19.37 0.47 12.11
C ILE A 18 20.40 1.11 11.18
N MET A 19 21.52 1.60 11.69
CA MET A 19 22.55 2.26 10.89
C MET A 19 23.44 1.28 10.12
N ASP A 20 23.55 0.03 10.59
CA ASP A 20 24.27 -1.03 9.87
C ASP A 20 23.45 -1.57 8.70
N VAL A 21 23.87 -1.26 7.47
CA VAL A 21 23.25 -1.70 6.21
C VAL A 21 23.23 -3.23 6.02
N ASN A 22 24.09 -3.96 6.73
CA ASN A 22 24.14 -5.43 6.66
C ASN A 22 23.34 -6.09 7.77
N SER A 23 22.77 -5.30 8.68
CA SER A 23 22.02 -5.77 9.84
C SER A 23 20.73 -6.47 9.42
N ASP A 24 20.58 -7.73 9.84
CA ASP A 24 19.33 -8.49 9.72
C ASP A 24 18.15 -7.77 10.39
N PHE A 25 18.42 -7.00 11.45
CA PHE A 25 17.40 -6.18 12.12
C PHE A 25 16.86 -5.08 11.21
N GLN A 26 17.73 -4.37 10.49
CA GLN A 26 17.32 -3.31 9.57
C GLN A 26 16.43 -3.89 8.46
N LYS A 27 16.86 -5.01 7.86
CA LYS A 27 16.11 -5.70 6.79
C LYS A 27 14.72 -6.14 7.25
N LYS A 28 14.64 -6.84 8.39
CA LYS A 28 13.36 -7.30 8.96
C LYS A 28 12.43 -6.16 9.35
N MET A 29 12.98 -5.04 9.83
CA MET A 29 12.19 -3.84 10.14
C MET A 29 11.58 -3.23 8.87
N VAL A 30 12.37 -3.13 7.79
CA VAL A 30 11.89 -2.66 6.48
C VAL A 30 10.80 -3.61 5.94
N GLU A 31 11.07 -4.92 5.90
CA GLU A 31 10.11 -5.93 5.45
C GLU A 31 8.80 -5.88 6.25
N TYR A 32 8.87 -5.71 7.56
CA TYR A 32 7.70 -5.57 8.41
C TYR A 32 6.88 -4.33 8.05
N LEU A 33 7.52 -3.17 7.90
CA LEU A 33 6.81 -1.93 7.58
C LEU A 33 6.19 -1.95 6.18
N GLU A 34 6.90 -2.51 5.20
CA GLU A 34 6.37 -2.71 3.84
C GLU A 34 5.24 -3.74 3.81
N SER A 35 5.24 -4.72 4.72
CA SER A 35 4.11 -5.66 4.86
C SER A 35 2.86 -5.02 5.47
N LEU A 36 3.02 -3.94 6.25
CA LEU A 36 1.92 -3.26 6.93
C LEU A 36 1.31 -2.14 6.11
N CYS A 37 2.11 -1.41 5.35
CA CYS A 37 1.64 -0.24 4.65
C CYS A 37 2.20 -0.10 3.24
N ALA A 38 1.34 0.37 2.34
CA ALA A 38 1.65 0.62 0.95
C ALA A 38 1.39 2.09 0.61
N GLY A 39 2.34 2.70 -0.09
CA GLY A 39 2.28 4.08 -0.56
C GLY A 39 1.93 4.22 -2.04
N GLU A 40 1.50 3.12 -2.67
CA GLU A 40 1.32 2.94 -4.11
C GLU A 40 0.31 1.81 -4.37
N PHE A 41 -0.08 1.64 -5.64
CA PHE A 41 -0.87 0.51 -6.09
C PHE A 41 -0.09 -0.82 -6.00
N LEU A 42 -0.80 -1.91 -5.73
CA LEU A 42 -0.21 -3.22 -5.45
C LEU A 42 0.12 -4.00 -6.72
N THR A 43 -0.52 -3.68 -7.84
CA THR A 43 -0.43 -4.47 -9.08
C THR A 43 0.27 -3.76 -10.24
N GLY A 44 0.62 -2.48 -10.09
CA GLY A 44 1.28 -1.71 -11.14
C GLY A 44 1.27 -0.20 -10.88
N GLN A 45 1.53 0.58 -11.92
CA GLN A 45 1.37 2.03 -11.85
C GLN A 45 -0.10 2.42 -11.97
N LYS A 46 -0.44 3.63 -11.52
CA LYS A 46 -1.81 4.16 -11.60
C LYS A 46 -2.42 4.05 -13.01
N SER A 47 -1.64 4.30 -14.08
CA SER A 47 -2.14 4.20 -15.46
C SER A 47 -2.67 2.80 -15.76
N ASP A 48 -1.88 1.79 -15.43
CA ASP A 48 -2.15 0.39 -15.76
C ASP A 48 -3.33 -0.14 -14.94
N VAL A 49 -3.38 0.24 -13.66
CA VAL A 49 -4.50 -0.06 -12.77
C VAL A 49 -5.78 0.61 -13.28
N SER A 50 -5.70 1.88 -13.70
CA SER A 50 -6.87 2.62 -14.18
C SER A 50 -7.44 1.98 -15.45
N GLU A 51 -6.58 1.58 -16.39
CA GLU A 51 -6.98 0.86 -17.60
C GLU A 51 -7.61 -0.50 -17.25
N LYS A 52 -6.96 -1.27 -16.37
CA LYS A 52 -7.47 -2.58 -15.93
C LYS A 52 -8.85 -2.48 -15.26
N VAL A 53 -9.04 -1.53 -14.34
CA VAL A 53 -10.32 -1.30 -13.66
C VAL A 53 -11.38 -0.81 -14.66
N HIS A 54 -11.00 0.06 -15.60
CA HIS A 54 -11.91 0.52 -16.64
C HIS A 54 -12.41 -0.64 -17.51
N SER A 55 -11.51 -1.47 -18.05
CA SER A 55 -11.89 -2.65 -18.83
C SER A 55 -12.72 -3.64 -18.01
N ALA A 56 -12.40 -3.86 -16.73
CA ALA A 56 -13.20 -4.69 -15.85
C ALA A 56 -14.62 -4.11 -15.69
N SER A 57 -14.76 -2.79 -15.53
CA SER A 57 -16.05 -2.13 -15.32
C SER A 57 -17.03 -2.21 -16.49
N GLU A 58 -16.54 -2.52 -17.69
CA GLU A 58 -17.36 -2.74 -18.88
C GLU A 58 -17.94 -4.17 -18.94
N MET A 59 -17.41 -5.08 -18.13
CA MET A 59 -17.88 -6.47 -18.07
C MET A 59 -19.19 -6.59 -17.30
N SER A 60 -20.11 -7.43 -17.77
CA SER A 60 -21.44 -7.57 -17.15
C SER A 60 -21.44 -8.19 -15.74
N ASP A 61 -20.40 -8.95 -15.41
CA ASP A 61 -20.21 -9.61 -14.11
C ASP A 61 -19.38 -8.77 -13.12
N TYR A 62 -18.96 -7.58 -13.52
CA TYR A 62 -18.27 -6.65 -12.64
C TYR A 62 -19.22 -6.03 -11.62
N HIS A 63 -18.73 -5.94 -10.38
CA HIS A 63 -19.37 -5.21 -9.31
C HIS A 63 -18.34 -4.30 -8.65
N ASP A 64 -18.70 -3.02 -8.51
CA ASP A 64 -17.84 -2.04 -7.85
C ASP A 64 -17.58 -2.47 -6.39
N PRO A 65 -16.30 -2.64 -5.99
CA PRO A 65 -15.97 -3.16 -4.69
C PRO A 65 -16.37 -2.24 -3.55
N THR A 66 -16.61 -0.94 -3.81
CA THR A 66 -17.12 0.00 -2.79
C THR A 66 -18.56 -0.27 -2.37
N PHE A 67 -19.29 -1.11 -3.12
CA PHE A 67 -20.67 -1.51 -2.83
C PHE A 67 -20.83 -3.01 -2.52
N THR A 68 -19.73 -3.75 -2.37
CA THR A 68 -19.76 -5.19 -2.11
C THR A 68 -18.93 -5.56 -0.88
N LEU A 69 -19.20 -6.73 -0.32
CA LEU A 69 -18.40 -7.26 0.78
C LEU A 69 -17.14 -7.96 0.23
N PRO A 70 -16.00 -7.87 0.93
CA PRO A 70 -14.80 -8.59 0.54
C PRO A 70 -15.01 -10.10 0.53
N LYS A 71 -14.43 -10.76 -0.48
CA LYS A 71 -14.47 -12.22 -0.57
C LYS A 71 -13.48 -12.81 0.44
N PRO A 72 -13.93 -13.70 1.34
CA PRO A 72 -13.01 -14.33 2.29
C PRO A 72 -11.98 -15.21 1.56
N PRO A 73 -10.78 -15.40 2.14
CA PRO A 73 -9.79 -16.30 1.57
C PRO A 73 -10.31 -17.74 1.51
N PRO A 74 -9.86 -18.53 0.53
CA PRO A 74 -10.19 -19.95 0.47
C PRO A 74 -9.69 -20.67 1.73
N PRO A 75 -10.36 -21.75 2.15
CA PRO A 75 -9.96 -22.50 3.33
C PRO A 75 -8.52 -23.04 3.20
N PRO A 76 -7.84 -23.29 4.32
CA PRO A 76 -6.52 -23.92 4.31
C PRO A 76 -6.53 -25.25 3.56
N CYS A 77 -5.41 -25.57 2.92
CA CYS A 77 -5.26 -26.85 2.27
C CYS A 77 -5.26 -27.99 3.32
N ASN A 78 -5.91 -29.10 3.00
CA ASN A 78 -5.86 -30.28 3.86
C ASN A 78 -4.46 -30.91 3.79
N ASP A 79 -3.87 -31.26 4.95
CA ASP A 79 -2.55 -31.88 5.08
C ASP A 79 -2.37 -33.17 4.25
N LYS A 80 -3.47 -33.83 3.86
CA LYS A 80 -3.46 -35.05 3.03
C LYS A 80 -3.52 -34.78 1.52
N CYS A 81 -3.53 -33.51 1.10
CA CYS A 81 -3.54 -33.18 -0.32
C CYS A 81 -2.14 -33.31 -0.94
N ILE A 82 -1.98 -34.24 -1.89
CA ILE A 82 -0.74 -34.46 -2.65
C ILE A 82 -0.78 -33.76 -4.03
N LYS A 83 -1.96 -33.67 -4.66
CA LYS A 83 -2.21 -32.96 -5.91
C LYS A 83 -3.59 -32.31 -5.86
N CYS A 84 -3.69 -31.06 -5.43
CA CYS A 84 -4.92 -30.30 -5.49
C CYS A 84 -4.66 -28.85 -5.87
N SER A 85 -5.71 -28.21 -6.39
CA SER A 85 -5.70 -26.80 -6.79
C SER A 85 -5.80 -25.82 -5.61
N CYS A 86 -5.48 -26.25 -4.37
CA CYS A 86 -5.56 -25.36 -3.21
C CYS A 86 -4.55 -24.20 -3.33
N ALA A 87 -3.30 -24.50 -3.71
CA ALA A 87 -2.28 -23.48 -3.93
C ALA A 87 -2.69 -22.50 -5.03
N GLU A 88 -3.23 -22.99 -6.14
CA GLU A 88 -3.73 -22.16 -7.24
C GLU A 88 -4.89 -21.26 -6.80
N LYS A 89 -5.83 -21.78 -6.00
CA LYS A 89 -6.93 -20.99 -5.43
C LYS A 89 -6.43 -19.90 -4.49
N HIS A 90 -5.44 -20.21 -3.65
CA HIS A 90 -4.82 -19.22 -2.76
C HIS A 90 -4.08 -18.15 -3.56
N THR A 91 -3.30 -18.53 -4.58
CA THR A 91 -2.64 -17.58 -5.48
C THR A 91 -3.65 -16.69 -6.23
N SER A 92 -4.72 -17.29 -6.76
CA SER A 92 -5.80 -16.56 -7.44
C SER A 92 -6.46 -15.57 -6.48
N TRP A 93 -6.79 -16.01 -5.26
CA TRP A 93 -7.41 -15.12 -4.27
C TRP A 93 -6.47 -13.98 -3.87
N TRP A 94 -5.17 -14.21 -3.69
CA TRP A 94 -4.21 -13.14 -3.41
C TRP A 94 -4.13 -12.13 -4.55
N GLN A 95 -4.25 -12.58 -5.80
CA GLN A 95 -4.31 -11.69 -6.94
C GLN A 95 -5.61 -10.88 -6.97
N GLU A 96 -6.76 -11.54 -6.78
CA GLU A 96 -8.07 -10.89 -6.66
C GLU A 96 -8.11 -9.87 -5.51
N PHE A 97 -7.50 -10.20 -4.37
CA PHE A 97 -7.35 -9.30 -3.22
C PHE A 97 -6.61 -8.03 -3.64
N LYS A 98 -5.44 -8.15 -4.29
CA LYS A 98 -4.67 -6.99 -4.72
C LYS A 98 -5.42 -6.15 -5.74
N ASP A 99 -6.06 -6.80 -6.71
CA ASP A 99 -6.85 -6.15 -7.74
C ASP A 99 -8.03 -5.37 -7.14
N THR A 100 -8.69 -5.96 -6.13
CA THR A 100 -9.80 -5.33 -5.40
C THR A 100 -9.32 -4.12 -4.60
N VAL A 101 -8.18 -4.25 -3.90
CA VAL A 101 -7.59 -3.13 -3.15
C VAL A 101 -7.23 -1.98 -4.11
N ASP A 102 -6.61 -2.28 -5.24
CA ASP A 102 -6.25 -1.26 -6.23
C ASP A 102 -7.48 -0.54 -6.79
N ASP A 103 -8.57 -1.26 -7.08
CA ASP A 103 -9.84 -0.67 -7.50
C ASP A 103 -10.45 0.23 -6.40
N LEU A 104 -10.46 -0.23 -5.15
CA LEU A 104 -10.88 0.57 -3.99
C LEU A 104 -10.05 1.85 -3.85
N LEU A 105 -8.73 1.75 -3.97
CA LEU A 105 -7.82 2.89 -3.87
C LEU A 105 -8.05 3.90 -5.00
N LEU A 106 -8.26 3.43 -6.22
CA LEU A 106 -8.57 4.26 -7.37
C LEU A 106 -9.85 5.08 -7.16
N ARG A 107 -10.88 4.48 -6.54
CA ARG A 107 -12.18 5.11 -6.29
C ARG A 107 -12.21 6.03 -5.07
N SER A 108 -11.48 5.67 -4.00
CA SER A 108 -11.68 6.25 -2.66
C SER A 108 -10.46 6.91 -2.03
N ASN A 109 -9.25 6.62 -2.52
CA ASN A 109 -8.01 7.07 -1.89
C ASN A 109 -7.16 7.98 -2.79
N GLN A 110 -7.70 8.45 -3.90
CA GLN A 110 -7.02 9.40 -4.77
C GLN A 110 -7.54 10.82 -4.61
N HIS A 111 -6.61 11.76 -4.61
CA HIS A 111 -6.94 13.15 -4.82
C HIS A 111 -6.87 13.51 -6.31
N VAL A 112 -7.97 14.03 -6.87
CA VAL A 112 -8.05 14.50 -8.25
C VAL A 112 -8.45 15.96 -8.25
N HIS A 113 -7.76 16.76 -9.07
CA HIS A 113 -8.11 18.16 -9.27
C HIS A 113 -9.20 18.26 -10.34
N THR A 114 -10.21 19.07 -10.07
CA THR A 114 -11.18 19.54 -11.06
C THR A 114 -10.66 20.79 -11.76
N PHE A 115 -10.81 20.85 -13.08
CA PHE A 115 -10.46 22.00 -13.90
C PHE A 115 -11.68 22.45 -14.69
N ASP A 116 -11.80 23.75 -14.95
CA ASP A 116 -12.83 24.29 -15.85
C ASP A 116 -12.46 24.11 -17.33
N GLU A 117 -13.37 24.45 -18.24
CA GLU A 117 -13.14 24.39 -19.71
C GLU A 117 -11.97 25.27 -20.18
N SER A 118 -11.58 26.26 -19.38
CA SER A 118 -10.45 27.15 -19.65
C SER A 118 -9.13 26.65 -19.05
N GLY A 119 -9.13 25.48 -18.39
CA GLY A 119 -7.96 24.86 -17.76
C GLY A 119 -7.61 25.43 -16.37
N ASN A 120 -8.45 26.25 -15.76
CA ASN A 120 -8.23 26.75 -14.41
C ASN A 120 -8.62 25.69 -13.37
N ASN A 121 -7.76 25.47 -12.37
CA ASN A 121 -8.08 24.57 -11.27
C ASN A 121 -9.21 25.15 -10.41
N THR A 122 -10.36 24.48 -10.39
CA THR A 122 -11.55 24.84 -9.61
C THR A 122 -11.61 24.12 -8.26
N SER A 123 -10.60 23.32 -7.93
CA SER A 123 -10.58 22.52 -6.72
C SER A 123 -10.35 23.38 -5.48
N TYR A 124 -11.17 23.16 -4.44
CA TYR A 124 -11.01 23.79 -3.13
C TYR A 124 -9.80 23.29 -2.32
N CYS A 125 -8.96 22.43 -2.91
CA CYS A 125 -7.83 21.79 -2.25
C CYS A 125 -6.54 22.63 -2.27
N ALA A 126 -6.46 23.68 -3.08
CA ALA A 126 -5.27 24.51 -3.21
C ALA A 126 -5.08 25.47 -2.03
N ASN A 127 -3.83 25.76 -1.68
CA ASN A 127 -3.46 26.83 -0.76
C ASN A 127 -3.33 28.18 -1.51
N SER A 128 -3.02 29.25 -0.78
CA SER A 128 -2.82 30.59 -1.37
C SER A 128 -1.65 30.70 -2.36
N LYS A 129 -0.78 29.68 -2.42
CA LYS A 129 0.34 29.57 -3.36
C LYS A 129 0.01 28.68 -4.56
N GLY A 130 -1.21 28.13 -4.64
CA GLY A 130 -1.62 27.22 -5.71
C GLY A 130 -1.20 25.76 -5.50
N GLU A 131 -0.61 25.41 -4.35
CA GLU A 131 -0.19 24.03 -4.04
C GLU A 131 -1.35 23.27 -3.41
N CYS A 132 -1.53 22.01 -3.81
CA CYS A 132 -2.59 21.18 -3.22
C CYS A 132 -2.23 20.69 -1.82
N LYS A 133 -3.15 20.90 -0.87
CA LYS A 133 -3.01 20.47 0.53
C LYS A 133 -3.15 18.95 0.73
N HIS A 134 -3.73 18.25 -0.25
CA HIS A 134 -3.95 16.80 -0.20
C HIS A 134 -2.83 16.01 -0.88
N ARG A 135 -1.88 16.69 -1.53
CA ARG A 135 -0.66 16.03 -2.00
C ARG A 135 0.18 15.64 -0.79
N PHE A 136 0.76 14.45 -0.81
CA PHE A 136 1.76 14.04 0.17
C PHE A 136 2.88 15.09 0.23
N PRO A 137 3.18 15.66 1.40
CA PRO A 137 4.01 16.87 1.48
C PRO A 137 5.51 16.59 1.39
N ARG A 138 5.95 15.33 1.49
CA ARG A 138 7.35 14.92 1.44
C ARG A 138 7.70 14.34 0.06
N ASP A 139 8.99 14.08 -0.12
CA ASP A 139 9.50 13.39 -1.29
C ASP A 139 8.97 11.96 -1.37
N THR A 140 8.86 11.47 -2.60
CA THR A 140 8.51 10.10 -2.95
C THR A 140 9.77 9.27 -3.17
N TYR A 141 9.76 8.03 -2.72
CA TYR A 141 10.89 7.11 -2.85
C TYR A 141 10.43 5.81 -3.51
N GLU A 142 11.21 5.32 -4.48
CA GLU A 142 10.91 4.05 -5.17
C GLU A 142 11.14 2.83 -4.28
N GLN A 143 11.91 2.97 -3.21
CA GLN A 143 12.22 1.88 -2.27
C GLN A 143 12.30 2.45 -0.85
N THR A 144 12.04 1.59 0.14
CA THR A 144 12.26 1.96 1.53
C THR A 144 13.76 2.02 1.82
N LEU A 145 14.22 3.14 2.36
CA LEU A 145 15.63 3.43 2.56
C LEU A 145 15.86 4.00 3.95
N VAL A 146 16.95 3.58 4.60
CA VAL A 146 17.45 4.24 5.81
C VAL A 146 18.52 5.25 5.38
N ASP A 147 18.34 6.51 5.77
CA ASP A 147 19.35 7.55 5.53
C ASP A 147 20.62 7.24 6.35
N PRO A 148 21.78 7.02 5.69
CA PRO A 148 23.02 6.62 6.35
C PRO A 148 23.63 7.72 7.24
N LYS A 149 23.18 8.97 7.13
CA LYS A 149 23.66 10.08 7.97
C LYS A 149 22.78 10.29 9.19
N THR A 150 21.47 10.18 9.02
CA THR A 150 20.51 10.54 10.08
C THR A 150 19.91 9.33 10.79
N GLY A 151 19.85 8.17 10.11
CA GLY A 151 19.10 6.99 10.52
C GLY A 151 17.60 7.11 10.27
N ALA A 152 17.15 8.17 9.57
CA ALA A 152 15.76 8.35 9.23
C ALA A 152 15.31 7.28 8.23
N LEU A 153 14.16 6.66 8.50
CA LEU A 153 13.55 5.72 7.60
C LEU A 153 12.61 6.47 6.63
N ASN A 154 12.90 6.35 5.35
CA ASN A 154 12.07 6.84 4.26
C ASN A 154 11.34 5.66 3.64
N LEU A 155 10.03 5.58 3.85
CA LEU A 155 9.21 4.50 3.31
C LEU A 155 9.00 4.68 1.81
N LYS A 156 8.91 3.56 1.10
CA LYS A 156 8.48 3.52 -0.30
C LYS A 156 7.16 4.27 -0.48
N LYS A 157 7.13 5.17 -1.45
CA LYS A 157 5.96 5.99 -1.77
C LYS A 157 5.94 6.26 -3.27
N GLY A 158 5.24 5.42 -4.03
CA GLY A 158 5.10 5.59 -5.48
C GLY A 158 4.10 6.67 -5.88
N GLU A 159 3.04 6.88 -5.10
CA GLU A 159 1.93 7.77 -5.47
C GLU A 159 1.81 8.99 -4.54
N ALA A 160 2.26 10.16 -4.99
CA ALA A 160 2.21 11.40 -4.19
C ALA A 160 0.77 11.91 -3.91
N TRP A 161 -0.21 11.47 -4.71
CA TRP A 161 -1.62 11.89 -4.62
C TRP A 161 -2.53 10.90 -3.91
N MET A 162 -1.91 9.89 -3.30
CA MET A 162 -2.57 8.86 -2.53
C MET A 162 -2.05 8.90 -1.10
N ASN A 163 -2.89 8.56 -0.12
CA ASN A 163 -2.40 8.37 1.23
C ASN A 163 -1.60 7.06 1.32
N THR A 164 -0.88 6.88 2.43
CA THR A 164 -0.33 5.55 2.75
C THR A 164 -1.44 4.75 3.41
N ILE A 165 -1.63 3.53 2.95
CA ILE A 165 -2.75 2.66 3.37
C ILE A 165 -2.21 1.34 3.91
N THR A 166 -3.03 0.62 4.66
CA THR A 166 -2.78 -0.79 4.98
C THR A 166 -3.68 -1.64 4.09
N PRO A 167 -3.13 -2.43 3.13
CA PRO A 167 -3.94 -3.16 2.15
C PRO A 167 -5.03 -4.03 2.77
N MET A 168 -4.70 -4.71 3.86
CA MET A 168 -5.64 -5.56 4.59
C MET A 168 -6.80 -4.76 5.21
N LEU A 169 -6.53 -3.55 5.72
CA LEU A 169 -7.60 -2.70 6.26
C LEU A 169 -8.44 -2.11 5.14
N THR A 170 -7.81 -1.68 4.04
CA THR A 170 -8.54 -1.20 2.86
C THR A 170 -9.46 -2.26 2.27
N TYR A 171 -9.05 -3.53 2.27
CA TYR A 171 -9.89 -4.63 1.78
C TYR A 171 -11.10 -4.93 2.68
N LEU A 172 -11.00 -4.66 3.99
CA LEU A 172 -12.01 -5.05 4.97
C LEU A 172 -13.01 -3.93 5.32
N LEU A 173 -12.71 -2.68 4.97
CA LEU A 173 -13.49 -1.48 5.29
C LEU A 173 -14.24 -0.98 4.06
#